data_AF-A0A7D4NL70-F1
#
_entry.id   AF-A0A7D4NL70-F1
#
_cell.length_a   1.000
_cell.length_b   1.000
_cell.length_c   1.000
_cell.angle_alpha   90.00
_cell.angle_beta   90.00
_cell.angle_gamma   90.00
#
_symmetry.space_group_name_H-M   'P 1'
#
loop_
_entity.id
_entity.type
_entity.pdbx_description
1 polymer ?
#
loop_
_entity_poly.entity_id
_entity_poly.type
_entity_poly.pdbx_seq_one_letter_code
_entity_poly.pdbx_strand_id
1 'polypeptide(L)'
;MSFNQRVKSYIEAKGIIKHRVAEVAEITPSAFFRFLNGTSTMKSSNIEKLQEVWPEMIAYGFNIDPAVAQSASSLNKEPAS
;
A
#
# COMPACT_ATOMS: atom_id res chain seq x y z
N MET A 1 0.84 -14.21 7.87
CA MET A 1 0.09 -12.93 7.80
C MET A 1 -0.07 -12.53 6.33
N SER A 2 -1.30 -12.32 5.86
CA SER A 2 -1.60 -11.94 4.47
C SER A 2 -1.23 -10.47 4.19
N PHE A 3 -1.18 -10.09 2.90
CA PHE A 3 -0.88 -8.71 2.47
C PHE A 3 -1.79 -7.68 3.17
N ASN A 4 -3.11 -7.89 3.16
CA ASN A 4 -4.07 -6.99 3.82
C ASN A 4 -3.89 -6.92 5.34
N GLN A 5 -3.55 -8.05 5.99
CA GLN A 5 -3.25 -8.06 7.43
C GLN A 5 -1.98 -7.26 7.74
N ARG A 6 -0.93 -7.34 6.91
CA ARG A 6 0.30 -6.56 7.09
C ARG A 6 0.05 -5.07 6.90
N VAL A 7 -0.70 -4.69 5.86
CA VAL A 7 -1.12 -3.30 5.64
C VAL A 7 -1.91 -2.78 6.84
N LYS A 8 -2.84 -3.58 7.38
CA LYS A 8 -3.59 -3.24 8.58
C LYS A 8 -2.68 -3.03 9.80
N SER A 9 -1.74 -3.96 10.04
CA SER A 9 -0.77 -3.86 11.13
C SER A 9 0.11 -2.62 11.02
N TYR A 10 0.56 -2.26 9.81
CA TYR A 10 1.33 -1.04 9.57
C TYR A 10 0.58 0.21 10.01
N ILE A 11 -0.67 0.34 9.59
CA ILE A 11 -1.54 1.46 9.92
C ILE A 11 -1.74 1.57 11.43
N GLU A 12 -2.00 0.44 12.08
CA GLU A 12 -2.23 0.37 13.54
C GLU A 12 -0.95 0.70 14.33
N ALA A 13 0.20 0.16 13.92
CA ALA A 13 1.49 0.43 14.56
C ALA A 13 1.95 1.89 14.43
N LYS A 14 1.62 2.55 13.31
CA LYS A 14 1.95 3.95 13.05
C LYS A 14 0.90 4.93 13.58
N GLY A 15 -0.21 4.45 14.15
CA GLY A 15 -1.31 5.29 14.62
C GLY A 15 -2.02 6.06 13.50
N ILE A 16 -1.98 5.56 12.27
CA ILE A 16 -2.56 6.23 11.10
C ILE A 16 -4.08 6.00 11.07
N ILE A 17 -4.84 7.04 10.77
CA ILE A 17 -6.30 6.94 10.63
C ILE A 17 -6.62 6.21 9.31
N LYS A 18 -7.24 5.04 9.39
CA LYS A 18 -7.60 4.20 8.22
C LYS A 18 -8.38 4.97 7.14
N HIS A 19 -9.27 5.87 7.54
CA HIS A 19 -10.03 6.70 6.61
C HIS A 19 -9.12 7.65 5.82
N ARG A 20 -8.12 8.25 6.47
CA ARG A 20 -7.17 9.16 5.84
C ARG A 20 -6.32 8.47 4.78
N VAL A 21 -5.97 7.19 4.99
CA VAL A 21 -5.24 6.40 4.00
C VAL A 21 -6.03 6.31 2.69
N ALA A 22 -7.32 6.00 2.78
CA ALA A 22 -8.19 5.88 1.61
C ALA A 22 -8.45 7.23 0.94
N GLU A 23 -8.68 8.28 1.74
CA GLU A 23 -8.91 9.64 1.27
C GLU A 23 -7.72 10.17 0.47
N VAL A 24 -6.50 10.08 1.03
CA VAL A 24 -5.27 10.57 0.38
C VAL A 24 -4.96 9.81 -0.91
N ALA A 25 -5.30 8.51 -0.96
CA ALA A 25 -5.12 7.70 -2.15
C ALA A 25 -6.27 7.82 -3.16
N GLU A 26 -7.27 8.67 -2.90
CA GLU A 26 -8.47 8.82 -3.74
C GLU A 26 -9.19 7.48 -4.02
N ILE A 27 -9.32 6.68 -2.97
CA ILE A 27 -10.02 5.39 -2.98
C ILE A 27 -11.24 5.51 -2.07
N THR A 28 -12.35 4.90 -2.47
CA THR A 28 -13.54 4.84 -1.62
C THR A 28 -13.21 4.16 -0.27
N PRO A 29 -13.46 4.80 0.88
CA PRO A 29 -13.14 4.23 2.19
C PRO A 29 -13.74 2.85 2.41
N SER A 30 -14.98 2.62 1.95
CA SER A 30 -15.64 1.31 2.04
C SER A 30 -14.94 0.19 1.25
N ALA A 31 -14.26 0.52 0.14
CA ALA A 31 -13.47 -0.47 -0.59
C ALA A 31 -12.18 -0.80 0.17
N PHE A 32 -11.52 0.23 0.70
CA PHE A 32 -10.32 0.09 1.52
C PHE A 32 -10.58 -0.73 2.80
N PHE A 33 -11.67 -0.46 3.51
CA PHE A 33 -12.02 -1.18 4.74
C PHE A 33 -12.39 -2.65 4.48
N ARG A 34 -13.11 -2.93 3.39
CA ARG A 34 -13.39 -4.32 2.98
C ARG A 34 -12.10 -5.08 2.67
N PHE A 35 -11.13 -4.42 2.04
CA PHE A 35 -9.80 -4.98 1.84
C PHE A 35 -9.06 -5.25 3.16
N LEU A 36 -8.98 -4.27 4.07
CA LEU A 36 -8.31 -4.45 5.38
C LEU A 36 -8.92 -5.61 6.18
N ASN A 37 -10.24 -5.77 6.10
CA ASN A 37 -10.96 -6.85 6.79
C ASN A 37 -10.91 -8.19 6.05
N GLY A 38 -10.30 -8.25 4.86
CA GLY A 38 -10.18 -9.48 4.07
C GLY A 38 -11.49 -9.94 3.43
N THR A 39 -12.53 -9.10 3.40
CA THR A 39 -13.84 -9.43 2.82
C THR A 39 -13.88 -9.19 1.30
N SER A 40 -12.86 -8.54 0.74
CA SER A 40 -12.73 -8.28 -0.69
C SER A 40 -11.26 -8.11 -1.07
N THR A 41 -10.89 -8.57 -2.25
CA THR A 41 -9.58 -8.27 -2.85
C THR A 41 -9.55 -6.84 -3.37
N MET A 42 -8.41 -6.18 -3.23
CA MET A 42 -8.23 -4.84 -3.76
C MET A 42 -7.90 -4.90 -5.25
N LYS A 43 -8.51 -4.01 -6.04
CA LYS A 43 -8.16 -3.84 -7.46
C LYS A 43 -6.70 -3.35 -7.58
N SER A 44 -5.98 -3.81 -8.60
CA SER A 44 -4.59 -3.39 -8.85
C SER A 44 -4.44 -1.88 -8.95
N SER A 45 -5.36 -1.19 -9.63
CA SER A 45 -5.37 0.28 -9.73
C SER A 45 -5.46 1.01 -8.38
N ASN A 46 -6.12 0.41 -7.39
CA ASN A 46 -6.14 0.96 -6.03
C ASN A 46 -4.83 0.68 -5.28
N ILE A 47 -4.13 -0.42 -5.59
CA ILE A 47 -2.81 -0.70 -5.04
C ILE A 47 -1.79 0.30 -5.62
N GLU A 48 -1.86 0.61 -6.91
CA GLU A 48 -1.03 1.63 -7.56
C GLU A 48 -1.23 3.01 -6.92
N LYS A 49 -2.48 3.44 -6.74
CA LYS A 49 -2.79 4.67 -6.00
C LYS A 49 -2.23 4.69 -4.59
N LEU A 50 -2.36 3.58 -3.85
CA LEU A 50 -1.75 3.48 -2.52
C LEU A 50 -0.22 3.48 -2.58
N GLN A 51 0.39 2.91 -3.61
CA GLN A 51 1.84 2.90 -3.78
C GLN A 51 2.39 4.31 -4.02
N GLU A 52 1.65 5.15 -4.75
CA GLU A 52 2.03 6.55 -5.01
C GLU A 52 2.08 7.40 -3.73
N VAL A 53 1.08 7.24 -2.85
CA VAL A 53 0.96 8.08 -1.65
C VAL A 53 1.43 7.43 -0.35
N TRP A 54 1.47 6.09 -0.29
CA TRP A 54 1.86 5.28 0.87
C TRP A 54 2.85 4.16 0.49
N PRO A 55 3.98 4.47 -0.16
CA PRO A 55 4.91 3.46 -0.67
C PRO A 55 5.49 2.56 0.42
N GLU A 56 5.79 3.11 1.60
CA GLU A 56 6.32 2.33 2.74
C GLU A 56 5.32 1.30 3.27
N MET A 57 4.04 1.67 3.30
CA MET A 57 2.97 0.78 3.74
C MET A 57 2.79 -0.39 2.76
N ILE A 58 2.86 -0.11 1.45
CA ILE A 58 2.74 -1.14 0.42
C ILE A 58 3.97 -2.05 0.39
N ALA A 59 5.18 -1.49 0.51
CA ALA A 59 6.41 -2.28 0.65
C ALA A 59 6.34 -3.21 1.88
N TYR A 60 5.91 -2.69 3.03
CA TYR A 60 5.66 -3.50 4.24
C TYR A 60 4.60 -4.58 4.00
N GLY A 61 3.51 -4.23 3.31
CA GLY A 61 2.45 -5.14 2.91
C GLY A 61 2.98 -6.33 2.10
N PHE A 62 3.89 -6.08 1.17
CA PHE A 62 4.53 -7.11 0.34
C PHE A 62 5.67 -7.85 1.02
N ASN A 63 6.04 -7.47 2.26
CA ASN A 63 7.22 -7.99 2.94
C ASN A 63 8.52 -7.77 2.16
N ILE A 64 8.57 -6.69 1.38
CA ILE A 64 9.77 -6.31 0.66
C ILE A 64 10.68 -5.66 1.68
N ASP A 65 11.91 -6.15 1.78
CA ASP A 65 12.96 -5.51 2.56
C ASP A 65 13.05 -4.03 2.12
N PRO A 66 13.02 -3.05 3.04
CA PRO A 66 13.10 -1.63 2.70
C PRO A 66 14.25 -1.29 1.73
N ALA A 67 15.37 -2.02 1.78
CA ALA A 67 16.50 -1.86 0.86
C ALA A 67 16.15 -2.21 -0.60
N VAL A 68 15.30 -3.22 -0.81
CA VAL A 68 14.88 -3.69 -2.14
C VAL A 68 13.82 -2.76 -2.77
N ALA A 69 12.96 -2.14 -1.95
CA ALA A 69 11.94 -1.20 -2.41
C ALA A 69 12.52 0.11 -2.98
N GLN A 70 13.65 0.57 -2.42
CA GLN A 70 14.38 1.74 -2.95
C GLN A 70 15.03 1.42 -4.31
N SER A 71 15.63 0.24 -4.47
CA SER A 71 16.28 -0.17 -5.74
C SER A 71 15.29 -0.32 -6.90
N ALA A 72 14.10 -0.87 -6.65
CA ALA A 72 13.06 -1.03 -7.68
C ALA A 72 12.54 0.32 -8.21
N SER A 73 12.51 1.35 -7.36
CA SER A 73 12.09 2.71 -7.76
C SER A 73 13.13 3.43 -8.60
N SER A 74 14.41 3.02 -8.49
CA SER A 74 15.52 3.54 -9.31
C SER A 74 15.59 2.90 -10.70
N LEU A 75 15.22 1.61 -10.83
CA LEU A 75 15.23 0.89 -12.10
C LEU A 75 14.16 1.37 -13.11
N ASN A 76 13.01 1.86 -12.63
CA ASN A 76 11.99 2.45 -13.50
C ASN A 76 12.29 3.90 -13.94
N LYS A 77 13.45 4.46 -13.55
CA LYS A 77 13.88 5.81 -13.93
C LYS A 77 15.04 5.84 -14.93
N GLU A 78 15.53 4.70 -15.42
CA GLU A 78 16.40 4.71 -16.59
C GLU A 78 15.55 4.88 -17.86
N PRO A 79 15.66 6.00 -18.60
CA PRO A 79 15.16 6.01 -19.96
C PRO A 79 15.95 4.96 -20.74
N ALA A 80 15.24 4.06 -21.41
CA ALA A 80 15.85 3.19 -22.42
C ALA A 80 16.68 4.07 -23.36
N SER A 81 18.00 3.89 -23.30
CA SER A 81 18.97 4.57 -24.17
C SER A 81 18.87 4.05 -25.60
#